data_AF-A0ABD5E9K1-F1
#
_entry.id   AF-A0ABD5E9K1-F1
#
_cell.length_a   1.000
_cell.length_b   1.000
_cell.length_c   1.000
_cell.angle_alpha   90.00
_cell.angle_beta   90.00
_cell.angle_gamma   90.00
#
_symmetry.space_group_name_H-M   'P 1'
#
loop_
_entity.id
_entity.type
_entity.pdbx_description
1 polymer ?
#
loop_
_entity_poly.entity_id
_entity_poly.type
_entity_poly.pdbx_seq_one_letter_code
_entity_poly.pdbx_strand_id
1 'polypeptide(L)' 'MATVQIRNLDDEAYAILRRRAAESGRSLQEYLRIEVEELARRPSMDEVLDDLSDHAVSDVTMDEIVAIQREGRDR' A
#
# COMPACT_ATOMS: atom_id res chain seq x y z
N MET A 1 -16.87 9.12 0.15
CA MET A 1 -16.46 8.23 1.27
C MET A 1 -17.19 6.92 1.11
N ALA A 2 -16.47 5.81 1.15
CA ALA A 2 -17.06 4.48 1.19
C ALA A 2 -17.32 4.07 2.64
N THR A 3 -18.34 3.24 2.88
CA THR A 3 -18.64 2.64 4.18
C THR A 3 -18.54 1.13 4.04
N VAL A 4 -17.90 0.48 5.01
CA VAL A 4 -17.71 -0.97 5.04
C VAL A 4 -18.36 -1.51 6.31
N GLN A 5 -19.16 -2.57 6.16
CA GLN A 5 -19.71 -3.33 7.29
C GLN A 5 -19.05 -4.71 7.32
N ILE A 6 -18.36 -5.03 8.42
CA ILE A 6 -17.80 -6.36 8.66
C ILE A 6 -18.83 -7.17 9.45
N ARG A 7 -19.25 -8.32 8.93
CA ARG A 7 -20.25 -9.19 9.54
C ARG A 7 -19.60 -10.47 10.06
N ASN A 8 -20.20 -11.06 11.09
CA ASN A 8 -19.77 -12.34 11.67
C ASN A 8 -18.29 -12.33 12.09
N LEU A 9 -17.84 -11.24 12.70
CA LEU A 9 -16.49 -11.17 13.27
C LEU A 9 -16.44 -12.04 14.53
N ASP A 10 -15.44 -12.91 14.63
CA ASP A 10 -15.22 -13.72 15.83
C ASP A 10 -15.09 -12.84 17.08
N ASP A 11 -15.75 -13.25 18.18
CA ASP A 11 -15.82 -12.49 19.43
C ASP A 11 -14.42 -12.21 20.01
N GLU A 12 -13.50 -13.17 19.88
CA GLU A 12 -12.11 -13.02 20.31
C GLU A 12 -11.39 -11.93 19.50
N ALA A 13 -11.54 -11.96 18.16
CA ALA A 13 -10.96 -10.95 17.30
C ALA A 13 -11.52 -9.56 17.62
N TYR A 14 -12.83 -9.46 17.84
CA TYR A 14 -13.47 -8.22 18.27
C TYR A 14 -12.89 -7.70 19.59
N ALA A 15 -12.73 -8.56 20.59
CA ALA A 15 -12.18 -8.19 21.89
C ALA A 15 -10.74 -7.68 21.79
N ILE A 16 -9.90 -8.36 21.00
CA ILE A 16 -8.51 -7.97 20.76
C ILE A 16 -8.44 -6.60 20.08
N LEU A 17 -9.22 -6.40 19.02
CA LEU A 17 -9.22 -5.14 18.26
C LEU A 17 -9.75 -3.98 19.10
N ARG A 18 -10.80 -4.21 19.90
CA ARG A 18 -11.33 -3.21 20.84
C ARG A 18 -10.30 -2.81 21.89
N ARG A 19 -9.55 -3.77 22.42
CA ARG A 19 -8.46 -3.52 23.37
C ARG A 19 -7.35 -2.67 22.73
N ARG A 20 -6.87 -3.06 21.54
CA ARG A 20 -5.83 -2.31 20.81
C ARG A 20 -6.26 -0.87 20.49
N ALA A 21 -7.51 -0.70 20.08
CA ALA A 21 -8.08 0.63 19.85
C ALA A 21 -8.02 1.49 21.11
N ALA A 22 -8.45 0.95 22.26
CA ALA A 22 -8.39 1.64 23.54
C ALA A 22 -6.94 1.96 23.98
N GLU A 23 -6.01 1.03 23.84
CA GLU A 23 -4.58 1.24 24.12
C GLU A 23 -3.97 2.36 23.24
N SER A 24 -4.47 2.51 22.01
CA SER A 24 -4.06 3.59 21.09
C SER A 24 -4.80 4.92 21.31
N GLY A 25 -5.73 4.99 22.27
CA GLY A 25 -6.56 6.18 22.52
C GLY A 25 -7.56 6.51 21.41
N ARG A 26 -7.96 5.51 20.61
CA ARG A 26 -8.84 5.67 19.45
C ARG A 26 -10.16 4.94 19.64
N SER A 27 -11.20 5.41 18.96
CA SER A 27 -12.42 4.61 18.82
C SER A 27 -12.12 3.36 17.97
N LEU A 28 -12.89 2.28 18.17
CA LEU A 28 -12.71 1.05 17.39
C LEU A 28 -12.87 1.31 15.88
N GLN A 29 -13.86 2.13 15.50
CA GLN A 29 -14.09 2.48 14.09
C GLN A 29 -12.90 3.21 13.47
N GLU A 30 -12.31 4.17 14.19
CA GLU A 30 -11.16 4.91 13.71
C GLU A 30 -9.91 4.03 13.62
N TYR A 31 -9.69 3.18 14.63
CA TYR A 31 -8.60 2.21 14.61
C TYR A 31 -8.70 1.28 13.39
N LEU A 32 -9.87 0.68 13.15
CA LEU A 32 -10.07 -0.22 12.00
C LEU A 32 -9.96 0.49 10.65
N ARG A 33 -10.42 1.73 10.55
CA ARG A 33 -10.26 2.53 9.32
C ARG A 33 -8.79 2.66 8.94
N ILE A 34 -7.94 3.02 9.90
CA ILE A 34 -6.49 3.17 9.68
C ILE A 34 -5.88 1.83 9.29
N GLU A 35 -6.20 0.74 10.00
CA GLU A 35 -5.64 -0.58 9.69
C GLU A 35 -6.03 -1.06 8.27
N VAL A 36 -7.28 -0.81 7.83
CA VAL A 36 -7.73 -1.14 6.47
C VAL A 36 -7.06 -0.26 5.42
N GLU A 37 -6.86 1.03 5.70
CA GLU A 37 -6.12 1.93 4.80
C GLU A 37 -4.62 1.61 4.72
N GLU A 38 -4.02 1.12 5.81
CA GLU A 38 -2.64 0.59 5.81
C GLU A 38 -2.55 -0.72 5.01
N LEU A 39 -3.55 -1.60 5.14
CA LEU A 39 -3.63 -2.83 4.36
C LEU A 39 -3.70 -2.52 2.87
N ALA A 40 -4.56 -1.59 2.46
CA ALA A 40 -4.73 -1.20 1.05
C ALA A 40 -3.50 -0.50 0.47
N ARG A 41 -2.62 0.07 1.30
CA ARG A 41 -1.38 0.73 0.84
C ARG A 41 -0.28 -0.25 0.47
N ARG A 42 -0.38 -1.51 0.88
CA ARG A 42 0.65 -2.52 0.62
C ARG A 42 0.21 -3.34 -0.58
N PRO A 43 0.83 -3.18 -1.77
CA PRO A 43 0.53 -4.04 -2.89
C PRO A 43 0.90 -5.48 -2.53
N SER A 44 0.03 -6.41 -2.90
CA SER A 44 0.32 -7.83 -2.86
C SER A 44 1.46 -8.18 -3.82
N MET A 45 2.11 -9.31 -3.61
CA MET A 45 3.17 -9.78 -4.53
C MET A 45 2.66 -9.99 -5.95
N ASP A 46 1.41 -10.44 -6.09
CA ASP A 46 0.78 -10.61 -7.40
C ASP A 46 0.57 -9.24 -8.08
N GLU A 47 0.08 -8.24 -7.34
CA GLU A 47 -0.05 -6.86 -7.86
C GLU A 47 1.31 -6.24 -8.22
N VAL A 48 2.37 -6.52 -7.45
CA VAL A 48 3.73 -6.06 -7.78
C VAL A 48 4.25 -6.74 -9.04
N LEU A 49 4.00 -8.05 -9.22
CA LEU A 49 4.43 -8.79 -10.41
C LEU A 49 3.66 -8.35 -11.66
N ASP A 50 2.38 -8.03 -11.52
CA ASP A 50 1.55 -7.48 -12.59
C ASP A 50 2.02 -6.06 -12.97
N ASP A 51 2.26 -5.19 -11.98
CA ASP A 51 2.81 -3.85 -12.18
C ASP A 51 4.19 -3.89 -12.87
N LEU A 52 5.07 -4.80 -12.45
CA LEU A 52 6.35 -5.01 -13.12
C LEU A 52 6.19 -5.54 -14.54
N SER A 53 5.20 -6.38 -14.82
CA SER A 53 4.94 -6.88 -16.17
C SER A 53 4.44 -5.78 -17.09
N ASP A 54 3.59 -4.88 -16.58
CA ASP A 54 3.09 -3.72 -17.31
C ASP A 54 4.16 -2.64 -17.54
N HIS A 55 5.11 -2.49 -16.61
CA HIS A 55 6.19 -1.49 -16.69
C HIS A 55 7.55 -2.03 -17.15
N ALA A 56 7.71 -3.34 -17.37
CA ALA A 56 8.97 -3.95 -17.84
C ALA A 56 9.32 -3.58 -19.28
N VAL A 57 8.37 -3.02 -20.04
CA VAL A 57 8.62 -2.49 -21.38
C VAL A 57 8.83 -0.98 -21.29
N SER A 58 10.02 -0.58 -20.88
CA SER A 58 10.48 0.80 -21.13
C SER A 58 11.03 0.86 -22.55
N ASP A 59 10.49 1.74 -23.39
CA ASP A 59 11.06 2.06 -24.71
C ASP A 59 12.44 2.75 -24.61
N VAL A 60 12.88 3.10 -23.40
CA VAL A 60 14.16 3.77 -23.16
C VAL A 60 15.31 2.78 -23.24
N THR A 61 16.18 3.00 -24.21
CA THR A 61 17.39 2.21 -24.40
C THR A 61 18.50 2.63 -23.43
N MET A 62 19.42 1.71 -23.13
CA MET A 62 20.60 2.03 -22.32
C MET A 62 21.45 3.15 -22.91
N ASP A 63 21.53 3.24 -24.23
CA ASP A 63 22.30 4.28 -24.92
C ASP A 63 21.68 5.67 -24.70
N GLU A 64 20.36 5.79 -24.66
CA GLU A 64 19.65 7.05 -24.35
C GLU A 64 19.89 7.51 -22.91
N ILE A 65 19.90 6.58 -21.95
CA ILE A 65 20.21 6.88 -20.54
C ILE A 65 21.64 7.42 -20.41
N VAL A 66 22.59 6.77 -21.08
CA VAL A 66 24.00 7.19 -21.06
C VAL A 66 24.20 8.55 -21.73
N ALA A 67 23.47 8.83 -22.82
CA ALA A 67 23.51 10.12 -23.50
C ALA A 67 23.05 11.25 -22.58
N ILE A 68 21.88 11.08 -21.93
CA ILE A 68 21.33 12.06 -20.98
C ILE A 68 22.27 12.29 -19.78
N GLN A 69 22.88 11.23 -19.25
CA GLN A 69 23.81 11.34 -18.12
C GLN A 69 25.08 12.15 -18.49
N ARG A 70 25.60 11.96 -19.70
CA ARG A 70 26.77 12.70 -20.19
C ARG A 70 26.45 14.17 -20.41
N GLU A 71 25.31 14.46 -21.01
CA GLU A 71 24.85 15.83 -21.26
C GLU A 71 24.67 16.64 -19.95
N GLY A 72 24.24 15.98 -18.88
CA GLY A 72 24.16 16.58 -17.54
C GLY A 72 25.51 16.73 -16.82
N ARG A 73 26.56 16.02 -17.23
CA ARG A 73 27.92 16.09 -16.66
C ARG A 73 28.79 17.16 -17.33
N ASP A 74 28.53 17.45 -18.60
CA ASP A 74 29.30 18.41 -19.40
C ASP A 74 28.85 19.87 -19.22
N ARG A 75 28.08 20.16 -18.15
CA ARG A 75 27.58 21.49 -17.77
C ARG A 75 28.05 21.89 -16.38
#